data_AF-A0A212D346-F1
#
_entry.id   AF-A0A212D346-F1
#
_cell.length_a   1.000
_cell.length_b   1.000
_cell.length_c   1.000
_cell.angle_alpha   90.00
_cell.angle_beta   90.00
_cell.angle_gamma   90.00
#
_symmetry.space_group_name_H-M   'P 1'
#
loop_
_entity.id
_entity.type
_entity.pdbx_description
1 polymer ?
#
loop_
_entity_poly.entity_id
_entity_poly.type
_entity_poly.pdbx_seq_one_letter_code
_entity_poly.pdbx_strand_id
1 'polypeptide(L)' 'KPADLQNLAPGTHPPFITFNNEVKTDVNKIEEFLEEVLCPPKYLKLSPKHPESNTAGMDIFAKFSAYIKNSRPEAN' A
#
# COMPACT_ATOMS: atom_id res chain seq x y z
N LYS A 1 -12.94 -14.65 -18.08
CA LYS A 1 -11.96 -13.94 -17.23
C LYS A 1 -12.23 -12.46 -17.38
N PRO A 2 -12.36 -11.66 -16.30
CA PRO A 2 -12.49 -10.21 -16.41
C PRO A 2 -11.41 -9.65 -17.33
N ALA A 3 -11.77 -8.73 -18.22
CA ALA A 3 -10.86 -8.18 -19.23
C ALA A 3 -9.61 -7.53 -18.60
N ASP A 4 -9.75 -7.01 -17.37
CA ASP A 4 -8.70 -6.30 -16.64
C ASP A 4 -7.55 -7.20 -16.17
N LEU A 5 -7.77 -8.52 -16.09
CA LEU A 5 -6.74 -9.50 -15.73
C LEU A 5 -5.77 -9.81 -16.89
N GLN A 6 -6.07 -9.40 -18.12
CA GLN A 6 -5.23 -9.73 -19.28
C GLN A 6 -3.92 -8.92 -19.32
N ASN A 7 -3.92 -7.72 -18.73
CA ASN A 7 -2.75 -6.84 -18.67
C ASN A 7 -1.87 -7.08 -17.44
N LEU A 8 -2.26 -8.00 -16.55
CA LEU A 8 -1.47 -8.37 -15.38
C LEU A 8 -0.45 -9.44 -15.74
N ALA A 9 0.80 -9.20 -15.36
CA ALA A 9 1.83 -10.23 -15.43
C ALA A 9 1.38 -11.47 -14.62
N PRO A 10 1.62 -12.69 -15.12
CA PRO A 10 1.34 -13.90 -14.36
C PRO A 10 2.04 -13.88 -13.00
N GLY A 11 1.30 -14.14 -11.93
CA GLY A 11 1.86 -14.14 -10.57
C GLY A 11 1.90 -12.78 -9.87
N THR A 12 1.34 -11.71 -10.46
CA THR A 12 1.15 -10.46 -9.72
C THR A 12 0.26 -10.71 -8.51
N HIS A 13 0.84 -10.56 -7.32
CA HIS A 13 0.10 -10.66 -6.08
C HIS A 13 -0.73 -9.38 -5.86
N PRO A 14 -2.00 -9.50 -5.44
CA PRO A 14 -2.77 -8.35 -4.99
C PRO A 14 -2.10 -7.72 -3.74
N PRO A 15 -2.25 -6.40 -3.55
CA PRO A 15 -3.15 -5.51 -4.28
C PRO A 15 -2.53 -4.90 -5.55
N PHE A 16 -3.39 -4.60 -6.52
CA PHE A 16 -3.12 -3.81 -7.73
C PHE A 16 -4.38 -3.01 -8.08
N ILE A 17 -4.24 -1.96 -8.88
CA ILE A 17 -5.37 -1.20 -9.43
C ILE A 17 -5.26 -1.07 -10.94
N THR A 18 -6.37 -0.82 -11.62
CA THR A 18 -6.40 -0.43 -13.02
C THR A 18 -6.98 0.97 -13.12
N PHE A 19 -6.27 1.88 -13.76
CA PHE A 19 -6.73 3.25 -14.02
C PHE A 19 -6.51 3.58 -15.50
N ASN A 20 -7.56 3.98 -16.21
CA ASN A 20 -7.51 4.20 -17.67
C ASN A 20 -6.87 3.04 -18.45
N ASN A 21 -7.23 1.80 -18.09
CA ASN A 21 -6.70 0.55 -18.66
C ASN A 21 -5.22 0.26 -18.38
N GLU A 22 -4.52 1.11 -17.63
CA GLU A 22 -3.17 0.84 -17.15
C GLU A 22 -3.22 0.16 -15.77
N VAL A 23 -2.50 -0.95 -15.65
CA VAL A 23 -2.32 -1.64 -14.37
C VAL A 23 -1.20 -0.95 -13.59
N LYS A 24 -1.48 -0.60 -12.33
CA LYS A 24 -0.50 -0.16 -11.35
C LYS A 24 -0.36 -1.23 -10.28
N THR A 25 0.87 -1.58 -9.97
CA THR A 25 1.27 -2.55 -8.94
C THR A 25 2.18 -1.86 -7.92
N ASP A 26 2.47 -2.52 -6.80
CA ASP A 26 3.20 -1.95 -5.64
C ASP A 26 2.34 -0.92 -4.88
N VAL A 27 2.04 -1.22 -3.61
CA VAL A 27 1.14 -0.41 -2.78
C VAL A 27 1.62 1.03 -2.65
N ASN A 28 2.93 1.24 -2.45
CA ASN A 28 3.48 2.57 -2.23
C ASN A 28 3.38 3.40 -3.52
N LYS A 29 3.68 2.79 -4.67
CA LYS A 29 3.55 3.46 -5.98
C LYS A 29 2.10 3.76 -6.34
N ILE A 30 1.18 2.88 -5.97
CA ILE A 30 -0.26 3.10 -6.15
C ILE A 30 -0.71 4.30 -5.30
N GLU A 31 -0.29 4.36 -4.03
CA GLU A 31 -0.57 5.50 -3.15
C GLU A 31 -0.06 6.82 -3.75
N GLU A 32 1.21 6.87 -4.15
CA GLU A 32 1.83 8.05 -4.77
C GLU A 32 1.07 8.50 -6.03
N PHE A 33 0.73 7.55 -6.91
CA PHE A 33 -0.03 7.81 -8.13
C PHE A 33 -1.42 8.38 -7.86
N LEU A 34 -2.15 7.81 -6.89
CA LEU A 34 -3.50 8.27 -6.56
C LEU A 34 -3.48 9.67 -5.95
N GLU A 35 -2.53 9.98 -5.09
CA GLU A 35 -2.37 11.31 -4.48
C GLU A 35 -2.05 12.39 -5.52
N GLU A 36 -1.27 12.05 -6.56
CA GLU A 36 -0.94 12.97 -7.66
C GLU A 36 -2.14 13.17 -8.62
N VAL A 37 -2.78 12.08 -9.05
CA VAL A 37 -3.83 12.12 -10.09
C VAL A 37 -5.18 12.57 -9.55
N LEU A 38 -5.54 12.16 -8.32
CA LEU A 38 -6.80 12.52 -7.68
C LEU A 38 -6.60 13.71 -6.73
N CYS A 39 -6.30 14.87 -7.30
CA CYS A 39 -5.96 16.08 -6.56
C CYS A 39 -7.04 17.20 -6.63
N PRO A 40 -6.92 18.25 -5.80
CA PRO A 40 -7.81 19.41 -5.84
C PRO A 40 -7.82 20.12 -7.21
N PRO A 41 -8.91 20.81 -7.58
CA PRO A 41 -10.09 21.11 -6.76
C PRO A 41 -11.12 19.97 -6.72
N LYS A 42 -10.96 18.94 -7.55
CA LYS A 42 -11.97 17.89 -7.73
C LYS A 42 -11.96 16.87 -6.58
N TYR A 43 -10.79 16.59 -6.02
CA TYR A 43 -10.60 15.59 -4.97
C TYR A 43 -9.77 16.18 -3.82
N LEU A 44 -9.89 15.60 -2.62
CA LEU A 44 -9.16 16.07 -1.44
C LEU A 44 -7.73 15.53 -1.44
N LYS A 45 -6.78 16.37 -1.01
CA LYS A 45 -5.39 15.96 -0.74
C LYS A 45 -5.32 15.16 0.55
N LEU A 46 -4.75 13.96 0.54
CA LEU A 46 -4.72 13.06 1.70
C LEU A 46 -3.35 13.00 2.38
N SER A 47 -2.28 13.47 1.73
CA SER A 47 -0.94 13.47 2.31
C SER A 47 -0.91 14.22 3.66
N PRO A 48 -0.22 13.70 4.68
CA PRO A 48 -0.11 14.37 5.97
C PRO A 48 0.68 15.68 5.85
N LYS A 49 0.35 16.62 6.74
CA LYS A 49 1.00 17.94 6.79
C LYS A 49 2.33 17.93 7.57
N HIS A 50 2.48 17.02 8.51
CA HIS A 50 3.64 16.92 9.39
C HIS A 50 4.44 15.66 9.02
N PRO A 51 5.73 15.78 8.66
CA PRO A 51 6.54 14.62 8.25
C PRO A 51 6.61 13.51 9.29
N GLU A 52 6.54 13.85 10.59
CA GLU A 52 6.56 12.89 11.70
C GLU A 52 5.36 11.94 11.66
N SER A 53 4.24 12.36 11.07
CA SER A 53 3.06 11.50 10.91
C SER A 53 3.32 10.29 10.00
N ASN A 54 4.32 10.35 9.12
CA ASN A 54 4.67 9.23 8.24
C ASN A 54 5.47 8.14 8.97
N THR A 55 6.23 8.51 10.01
CA THR A 55 7.19 7.60 10.66
C THR A 55 6.73 7.15 12.04
N ALA A 56 5.81 7.89 12.67
CA ALA A 56 5.23 7.54 13.95
C ALA A 56 4.58 6.14 13.89
N GLY A 57 5.14 5.19 14.64
CA GLY A 57 4.60 3.83 14.76
C GLY A 57 4.93 2.87 13.61
N MET A 58 5.80 3.25 12.68
CA MET A 58 6.19 2.40 11.54
C MET A 58 6.80 1.04 11.95
N ASP A 59 7.39 0.95 13.14
CA ASP A 59 8.01 -0.25 13.68
C ASP A 59 7.04 -1.17 14.45
N ILE A 60 5.84 -0.70 14.78
CA ILE A 60 4.88 -1.42 15.63
C ILE A 60 4.45 -2.73 14.98
N PHE A 61 4.11 -2.70 13.69
CA PHE A 61 3.65 -3.90 12.99
C PHE A 61 4.73 -4.99 12.91
N ALA A 62 5.99 -4.59 12.73
CA ALA A 62 7.12 -5.52 12.70
C ALA A 62 7.36 -6.16 14.08
N LYS A 63 7.36 -5.35 15.15
CA LYS A 63 7.49 -5.83 16.54
C LYS A 63 6.36 -6.79 16.91
N PHE A 64 5.12 -6.42 16.59
CA PHE A 64 3.96 -7.27 16.84
C PHE A 64 4.03 -8.59 16.06
N SER A 65 4.43 -8.53 14.79
CA SER A 65 4.60 -9.71 13.95
C SER A 65 5.64 -10.68 14.53
N ALA A 66 6.76 -10.16 15.04
CA ALA A 66 7.77 -10.97 15.70
C ALA A 66 7.23 -11.63 16.97
N TYR A 67 6.53 -10.86 17.81
CA TYR A 67 5.92 -11.36 19.04
C TYR A 67 4.94 -12.51 18.80
N ILE A 68 3.98 -12.34 17.89
CA ILE A 68 2.91 -13.33 17.68
C ILE A 68 3.38 -14.59 16.92
N LYS A 69 4.43 -14.46 16.10
CA LYS A 69 5.00 -15.58 15.35
C LYS A 69 6.11 -16.30 16.13
N ASN A 70 6.47 -15.82 17.32
CA ASN A 70 7.48 -16.47 18.13
C ASN A 70 6.98 -17.85 18.60
N SER A 71 7.63 -18.91 18.13
CA SER A 71 7.33 -20.29 18.53
C SER A 71 7.80 -20.65 19.94
N ARG A 72 8.50 -19.75 20.63
CA ARG A 72 8.99 -19.89 22.01
C ARG A 72 8.64 -18.65 22.85
N PRO A 73 7.42 -18.59 23.41
CA PRO A 73 6.93 -17.42 24.14
C PRO A 73 7.79 -17.01 25.34
N GLU A 74 8.51 -17.97 25.92
CA GLU A 74 9.42 -17.82 27.08
C GLU A 74 10.61 -16.88 26.81
N ALA A 75 10.93 -16.61 25.54
CA ALA A 75 12.09 -15.81 25.11
C ALA A 75 11.73 -14.41 24.59
N ASN A 76 10.45 -14.01 24.73
CA ASN A 76 9.98 -12.66 24.41
C ASN A 76 10.36 -11.64 25.47
#